data_AF-A0A7W8T4T6-F1
#
_entry.id   AF-A0A7W8T4T6-F1
#
_cell.length_a   1.000
_cell.length_b   1.000
_cell.length_c   1.000
_cell.angle_alpha   90.00
_cell.angle_beta   90.00
_cell.angle_gamma   90.00
#
_symmetry.space_group_name_H-M   'P 1'
#
loop_
_entity.id
_entity.type
_entity.pdbx_description
1 polymer ?
#
loop_
_entity_poly.entity_id
_entity_poly.type
_entity_poly.pdbx_seq_one_letter_code
_entity_poly.pdbx_strand_id
1 'polypeptide(L)'
;MITSIIALSALGQTINIMTLGGLALAVGILVEDATVAIENNSHQLEQGKTLEQAILDGAHQIAIPTLVSTRAICIVFVPMFLLTGVAHYLFIPLAEAVVFAMLASYFFSRTLVPTLASRCCCCRLSAATFSPPSMPARSRCTCARKPACASRKPRC
;
A
#
# COMPACT_ATOMS: atom_id res chain seq x y z
N MET A 1 -2.29 8.42 -5.75
CA MET A 1 -2.71 9.05 -7.02
C MET A 1 -3.75 10.15 -6.78
N ILE A 2 -4.98 9.81 -6.35
CA ILE A 2 -6.06 10.79 -6.13
C ILE A 2 -5.66 11.91 -5.14
N THR A 3 -4.99 11.56 -4.05
CA THR A 3 -4.48 12.52 -3.04
C THR A 3 -3.51 13.54 -3.61
N SER A 4 -2.66 13.14 -4.56
CA SER A 4 -1.68 14.01 -5.21
C SER A 4 -2.36 14.99 -6.19
N ILE A 5 -3.36 14.52 -6.94
CA ILE A 5 -4.17 15.38 -7.83
C ILE A 5 -4.96 16.42 -7.03
N ILE A 6 -5.50 16.02 -5.87
CA ILE A 6 -6.19 16.93 -4.94
C ILE A 6 -5.21 17.95 -4.35
N ALA A 7 -4.00 17.52 -3.94
CA ALA A 7 -2.97 18.42 -3.43
C ALA A 7 -2.52 19.45 -4.49
N LEU A 8 -2.31 19.03 -5.74
CA LEU A 8 -1.96 19.93 -6.84
C LEU A 8 -3.08 20.93 -7.15
N SER A 9 -4.33 20.46 -7.11
CA SER A 9 -5.50 21.34 -7.26
C SER A 9 -5.61 22.36 -6.12
N ALA A 10 -5.28 21.96 -4.88
CA ALA A 10 -5.29 22.85 -3.71
C ALA A 10 -4.15 23.90 -3.74
N LEU A 11 -3.03 23.56 -4.37
CA LEU A 11 -1.87 24.46 -4.56
C LEU A 11 -2.03 25.38 -5.79
N GLY A 12 -3.16 25.30 -6.51
CA GLY A 12 -3.44 26.14 -7.68
C GLY A 12 -2.53 25.88 -8.89
N GLN A 13 -1.83 24.74 -8.91
CA GLN A 13 -0.96 24.33 -10.01
C GLN A 13 -1.78 23.70 -11.14
N THR A 14 -1.55 24.13 -12.37
CA THR A 14 -2.18 23.54 -13.56
C THR A 14 -1.52 22.21 -13.92
N ILE A 15 -2.29 21.29 -14.51
CA ILE A 15 -1.73 20.05 -15.04
C ILE A 15 -0.90 20.39 -16.28
N ASN A 16 0.42 20.36 -16.11
CA ASN A 16 1.41 20.57 -17.15
C ASN A 16 2.18 19.27 -17.44
N ILE A 17 2.93 19.23 -18.55
CA ILE A 17 3.74 18.06 -18.94
C ILE A 17 4.70 17.59 -17.83
N MET A 18 5.25 18.51 -17.04
CA MET A 18 6.15 18.19 -15.94
C MET A 18 5.40 17.51 -14.77
N THR A 19 4.22 18.02 -14.40
CA THR A 19 3.38 17.38 -13.35
C THR A 19 2.85 16.02 -13.79
N LEU A 20 2.54 15.86 -15.09
CA LEU A 20 2.17 14.57 -15.66
C LEU A 20 3.33 13.57 -15.60
N GLY A 21 4.56 14.03 -15.82
CA GLY A 21 5.77 13.23 -15.60
C GLY A 21 5.92 12.75 -14.15
N GLY A 22 5.61 13.61 -13.17
CA GLY A 22 5.65 13.26 -11.74
C GLY A 22 4.60 12.26 -11.35
N LEU A 23 3.40 12.39 -11.92
CA LEU A 23 2.34 11.42 -11.76
C LEU A 23 2.75 10.06 -12.36
N ALA A 24 3.36 10.03 -13.54
CA ALA A 24 3.86 8.79 -14.15
C ALA A 24 4.92 8.10 -13.28
N LEU A 25 5.89 8.85 -12.74
CA LEU A 25 6.87 8.32 -11.80
C LEU A 25 6.21 7.75 -10.53
N ALA A 26 5.22 8.45 -9.98
CA ALA A 26 4.49 7.99 -8.81
C ALA A 26 3.69 6.70 -9.05
N VAL A 27 3.27 6.39 -10.28
CA VAL A 27 2.64 5.09 -10.61
C VAL A 27 3.66 3.96 -10.51
N GLY A 28 4.88 4.16 -11.00
CA GLY A 28 5.97 3.17 -10.91
C GLY A 28 6.26 2.77 -9.47
N ILE A 29 6.41 3.76 -8.59
CA ILE A 29 6.69 3.49 -7.17
C ILE A 29 5.46 2.85 -6.48
N LEU A 30 4.24 3.16 -6.91
CA LEU A 30 3.03 2.54 -6.35
C LEU A 30 2.92 1.05 -6.71
N VAL A 31 3.27 0.67 -7.95
CA VAL A 31 3.22 -0.73 -8.38
C VAL A 31 4.32 -1.57 -7.72
N GLU A 32 5.45 -0.96 -7.39
CA GLU A 32 6.52 -1.60 -6.61
C GLU A 32 6.03 -2.05 -5.23
N ASP A 33 5.33 -1.20 -4.47
CA ASP A 33 4.78 -1.54 -3.14
C ASP A 33 3.77 -2.71 -3.22
N ALA A 34 2.92 -2.71 -4.26
CA ALA A 34 1.96 -3.78 -4.50
C ALA A 34 2.65 -5.11 -4.87
N THR A 35 3.68 -5.07 -5.71
CA THR A 35 4.42 -6.26 -6.15
C THR A 35 5.11 -6.94 -4.96
N VAL A 36 5.79 -6.16 -4.10
CA VAL A 36 6.46 -6.69 -2.90
C VAL A 36 5.45 -7.35 -1.93
N ALA A 37 4.26 -6.77 -1.78
CA ALA A 37 3.23 -7.36 -0.93
C ALA A 37 2.71 -8.70 -1.46
N ILE A 38 2.55 -8.84 -2.78
CA ILE A 38 2.10 -10.07 -3.43
C ILE A 38 3.17 -11.17 -3.33
N GLU A 39 4.44 -10.83 -3.59
CA GLU A 39 5.58 -11.74 -3.49
C GLU A 39 5.71 -12.29 -2.06
N ASN A 40 5.68 -11.38 -1.07
CA ASN A 40 5.78 -11.77 0.33
C ASN A 40 4.62 -12.65 0.79
N ASN A 41 3.39 -12.36 0.35
CA ASN A 41 2.23 -13.19 0.68
C ASN A 41 2.33 -14.59 0.04
N SER A 42 2.75 -14.67 -1.22
CA SER A 42 2.89 -15.94 -1.94
C SER A 42 3.96 -16.83 -1.28
N HIS A 43 5.11 -16.26 -0.95
CA HIS A 43 6.20 -16.95 -0.26
C HIS A 43 5.77 -17.49 1.13
N GLN A 44 4.96 -16.74 1.87
CA GLN A 44 4.47 -17.17 3.19
C GLN A 44 3.42 -18.28 3.11
N LEU A 45 2.65 -18.34 2.02
CA LEU A 45 1.67 -19.41 1.76
C LEU A 45 2.37 -20.71 1.36
N GLU A 46 3.45 -20.63 0.58
CA GLU A 46 4.29 -21.79 0.24
C GLU A 46 4.95 -22.41 1.49
N GLN A 47 5.21 -21.59 2.51
CA GLN A 47 5.71 -22.05 3.82
C GLN A 47 4.64 -22.72 4.71
N GLY A 48 3.39 -22.85 4.23
CA GLY A 48 2.34 -23.62 4.90
C GLY A 48 1.70 -22.94 6.13
N LYS A 49 1.88 -21.63 6.31
CA LYS A 49 1.26 -20.87 7.41
C LYS A 49 -0.25 -20.67 7.17
N THR A 50 -1.01 -20.53 8.26
CA THR A 50 -2.44 -20.22 8.17
C THR A 50 -2.65 -18.81 7.58
N LEU A 51 -3.67 -18.64 6.71
CA LEU A 51 -3.94 -17.41 5.96
C LEU A 51 -3.92 -16.14 6.85
N GLU A 52 -4.52 -16.21 8.04
CA GLU A 52 -4.57 -15.09 8.98
C GLU A 52 -3.19 -14.71 9.54
N GLN A 53 -2.38 -15.71 9.90
CA GLN A 53 -1.02 -15.48 10.39
C GLN A 53 -0.12 -14.98 9.26
N ALA A 54 -0.31 -15.49 8.03
CA ALA A 54 0.45 -15.04 6.88
C ALA A 54 0.25 -13.55 6.57
N ILE A 55 -0.98 -13.06 6.68
CA ILE A 55 -1.32 -11.64 6.44
C ILE A 55 -0.73 -10.74 7.55
N LEU A 56 -0.83 -11.15 8.82
CA LEU A 56 -0.29 -10.39 9.96
C LEU A 56 1.25 -10.33 9.92
N ASP A 57 1.91 -11.47 9.73
CA ASP A 57 3.37 -11.53 9.61
C ASP A 57 3.84 -10.75 8.37
N GLY A 58 3.14 -10.90 7.24
CA GLY A 58 3.49 -10.22 6.00
C GLY A 58 3.38 -8.70 6.13
N ALA A 59 2.31 -8.20 6.74
CA ALA A 59 2.15 -6.77 7.02
C ALA A 59 3.29 -6.22 7.90
N HIS A 60 3.79 -7.02 8.86
CA HIS A 60 4.90 -6.62 9.71
C HIS A 60 6.26 -6.71 9.01
N GLN A 61 6.46 -7.66 8.08
CA GLN A 61 7.70 -7.80 7.32
C GLN A 61 7.89 -6.68 6.29
N ILE A 62 6.81 -6.24 5.63
CA ILE A 62 6.85 -5.19 4.59
C ILE A 62 6.98 -3.78 5.21
N ALA A 63 6.63 -3.63 6.48
CA ALA A 63 6.64 -2.40 7.26
C ALA A 63 7.95 -1.60 7.19
N ILE A 64 9.07 -2.27 7.43
CA ILE A 64 10.41 -1.70 7.51
C ILE A 64 10.99 -1.39 6.13
N PRO A 65 10.97 -2.31 5.14
CA PRO A 65 11.52 -2.03 3.81
C PRO A 65 10.79 -0.88 3.11
N THR A 66 9.45 -0.79 3.19
CA THR A 66 8.70 0.34 2.60
C THR A 66 9.06 1.67 3.27
N LEU A 67 9.36 1.70 4.57
CA LEU A 67 9.83 2.90 5.26
C LEU A 67 11.21 3.37 4.79
N VAL A 68 12.13 2.42 4.57
CA VAL A 68 13.47 2.73 4.07
C VAL A 68 13.38 3.27 2.64
N SER A 69 12.58 2.64 1.79
CA SER A 69 12.37 3.07 0.40
C SER A 69 11.76 4.47 0.30
N THR A 70 10.67 4.73 1.03
CA THR A 70 10.03 6.06 1.04
C THR A 70 10.97 7.16 1.51
N ARG A 71 11.81 6.89 2.52
CA ARG A 71 12.81 7.85 2.99
C ARG A 71 13.94 8.09 1.99
N ALA A 72 14.40 7.04 1.31
CA ALA A 72 15.39 7.16 0.24
C ALA A 72 14.88 8.04 -0.91
N ILE A 73 13.63 7.84 -1.33
CA ILE A 73 12.97 8.66 -2.35
C ILE A 73 12.92 10.13 -1.90
N CYS A 74 12.54 10.40 -0.65
CA CYS A 74 12.56 11.78 -0.13
C CYS A 74 13.95 12.41 -0.21
N ILE A 75 15.02 11.69 0.15
CA ILE A 75 16.41 12.19 0.09
C ILE A 75 16.83 12.52 -1.34
N VAL A 76 16.43 11.72 -2.32
CA VAL A 76 16.72 11.96 -3.75
C VAL A 76 16.10 13.27 -4.25
N PHE A 77 14.94 13.68 -3.71
CA PHE A 77 14.29 14.93 -4.06
C PHE A 77 14.79 16.16 -3.27
N VAL A 78 15.49 15.99 -2.13
CA VAL A 78 16.08 17.11 -1.37
C VAL A 78 16.96 18.03 -2.22
N PRO A 79 17.92 17.54 -3.03
CA PRO A 79 18.77 18.42 -3.82
C PRO A 79 17.98 19.22 -4.87
N MET A 80 16.77 18.79 -5.25
CA MET A 80 15.95 19.54 -6.22
C MET A 80 15.51 20.91 -5.70
N PHE A 81 15.34 21.06 -4.39
CA PHE A 81 15.01 22.34 -3.76
C PHE A 81 16.19 23.32 -3.75
N LEU A 82 17.43 22.83 -3.91
CA LEU A 82 18.64 23.65 -3.95
C LEU A 82 18.95 24.20 -5.36
N LEU A 83 18.24 23.76 -6.41
CA LEU A 83 18.41 24.34 -7.74
C LEU A 83 17.87 25.76 -7.77
N THR A 84 18.55 26.64 -8.50
CA THR A 84 18.13 28.02 -8.74
C THR A 84 17.84 28.25 -10.23
N GLY A 85 16.95 29.21 -10.54
CA GLY A 85 16.64 29.60 -11.91
C GLY A 85 15.46 28.84 -12.52
N VAL A 86 15.44 28.73 -13.85
CA VAL A 86 14.29 28.17 -14.60
C VAL A 86 14.02 26.71 -14.25
N ALA A 87 15.08 25.94 -13.95
CA ALA A 87 14.97 24.55 -13.54
C ALA A 87 14.15 24.38 -12.24
N HIS A 88 14.29 25.31 -11.29
CA HIS A 88 13.56 25.26 -10.02
C HIS A 88 12.04 25.26 -10.25
N TYR A 89 11.55 26.15 -11.12
CA TYR A 89 10.13 26.26 -11.44
C TYR A 89 9.55 24.99 -12.10
N LEU A 90 10.39 24.21 -12.79
CA LEU A 90 9.98 22.99 -13.48
C LEU A 90 10.01 21.74 -12.58
N PHE A 91 10.98 21.66 -11.66
CA PHE A 91 11.21 20.48 -10.82
C PHE A 91 10.52 20.53 -9.45
N ILE A 92 10.25 21.71 -8.90
CA ILE A 92 9.47 21.87 -7.66
C ILE A 92 8.08 21.22 -7.74
N PRO A 93 7.24 21.51 -8.76
CA PRO A 93 5.89 20.93 -8.81
C PRO A 93 5.92 19.42 -9.02
N LEU A 94 6.96 18.90 -9.69
CA LEU A 94 7.22 17.47 -9.84
C LEU A 94 7.51 16.83 -8.47
N ALA A 95 8.44 17.42 -7.71
CA ALA A 95 8.88 16.90 -6.41
C ALA A 95 7.75 16.95 -5.37
N GLU A 96 7.00 18.05 -5.31
CA GLU A 96 5.86 18.18 -4.38
C GLU A 96 4.78 17.12 -4.67
N ALA A 97 4.44 16.90 -5.94
CA ALA A 97 3.44 15.90 -6.33
C ALA A 97 3.80 14.50 -5.79
N VAL A 98 5.06 14.09 -5.97
CA VAL A 98 5.55 12.77 -5.56
C VAL A 98 5.61 12.65 -4.04
N VAL A 99 6.11 13.67 -3.34
CA VAL A 99 6.24 13.66 -1.88
C VAL A 99 4.86 13.60 -1.21
N PHE A 100 3.90 14.41 -1.64
CA PHE A 100 2.53 14.35 -1.11
C PHE A 100 1.84 13.02 -1.44
N ALA A 101 2.07 12.46 -2.64
CA ALA A 101 1.54 11.16 -3.02
C ALA A 101 2.06 10.05 -2.09
N MET A 102 3.37 10.03 -1.86
CA MET A 102 4.07 9.02 -1.07
C MET A 102 3.64 9.05 0.40
N LEU A 103 3.66 10.23 1.03
CA LEU A 103 3.28 10.37 2.44
C LEU A 103 1.82 9.94 2.67
N ALA A 104 0.92 10.38 1.80
CA ALA A 104 -0.49 10.02 1.89
C ALA A 104 -0.72 8.52 1.65
N SER A 105 -0.05 7.92 0.66
CA SER A 105 -0.17 6.49 0.35
C SER A 105 0.37 5.63 1.50
N TYR A 106 1.51 6.01 2.07
CA TYR A 106 2.10 5.32 3.21
C TYR A 106 1.17 5.33 4.43
N PHE A 107 0.61 6.50 4.77
CA PHE A 107 -0.34 6.62 5.87
C PHE A 107 -1.63 5.82 5.63
N PHE A 108 -2.13 5.85 4.40
CA PHE A 108 -3.32 5.11 4.01
C PHE A 108 -3.07 3.60 4.09
N SER A 109 -1.99 3.07 3.50
CA SER A 109 -1.63 1.65 3.58
C SER A 109 -1.47 1.17 5.03
N ARG A 110 -0.80 1.95 5.89
CA ARG A 110 -0.62 1.61 7.30
C ARG A 110 -1.92 1.57 8.10
N THR A 111 -2.92 2.37 7.72
CA THR A 111 -4.24 2.37 8.37
C THR A 111 -5.16 1.32 7.78
N LEU A 112 -5.10 1.10 6.47
CA LEU A 112 -5.98 0.20 5.73
C LEU A 112 -5.67 -1.27 6.02
N VAL A 113 -4.40 -1.66 6.07
CA VAL A 113 -3.98 -3.04 6.33
C VAL A 113 -4.46 -3.58 7.69
N PRO A 114 -4.26 -2.91 8.84
CA PRO A 114 -4.73 -3.42 10.14
C PRO A 114 -6.26 -3.35 10.29
N THR A 115 -6.91 -2.32 9.74
CA THR A 115 -8.38 -2.21 9.80
C THR A 115 -9.05 -3.29 8.95
N LEU A 116 -8.52 -3.59 7.77
CA LEU A 116 -8.97 -4.73 6.96
C LEU A 116 -8.68 -6.06 7.64
N ALA A 117 -7.50 -6.27 8.22
CA ALA A 117 -7.20 -7.50 8.96
C ALA A 117 -8.18 -7.73 10.12
N SER A 118 -8.47 -6.67 10.91
CA SER A 118 -9.41 -6.76 12.03
C SER A 118 -10.86 -7.03 11.61
N ARG A 119 -11.32 -6.48 10.47
CA ARG A 119 -12.70 -6.63 9.98
C ARG A 119 -12.89 -7.88 9.13
N CYS A 120 -11.89 -8.29 8.36
CA CYS A 120 -11.96 -9.43 7.44
C CYS A 120 -11.87 -10.79 8.17
N CYS A 121 -11.27 -10.83 9.37
CA CYS A 121 -11.39 -11.96 10.29
C CYS A 121 -12.87 -12.30 10.63
N CYS A 122 -13.79 -11.31 10.52
CA CYS A 122 -15.23 -11.51 10.68
C CYS A 122 -16.00 -11.71 9.34
N CYS A 123 -15.42 -11.33 8.19
CA CYS A 123 -16.03 -11.43 6.85
C CYS A 123 -15.06 -12.07 5.84
N ARG A 124 -14.92 -13.40 5.92
CA ARG A 124 -13.94 -14.24 5.21
C ARG A 124 -14.08 -14.33 3.66
N LEU A 125 -14.57 -13.31 2.93
CA LEU A 125 -15.00 -13.50 1.53
C LEU A 125 -15.00 -12.25 0.61
N SER A 126 -13.86 -11.60 0.38
CA SER A 126 -13.73 -10.76 -0.82
C SER A 126 -12.31 -10.88 -1.38
N ALA A 127 -12.17 -11.44 -2.59
CA ALA A 127 -10.95 -11.54 -3.41
C ALA A 127 -9.87 -12.55 -2.94
N ALA A 128 -9.63 -13.76 -3.47
CA ALA A 128 -10.01 -14.42 -4.72
C ALA A 128 -9.67 -13.67 -6.04
N THR A 129 -8.90 -12.57 -6.03
CA THR A 129 -8.72 -11.72 -7.23
C THR A 129 -7.34 -11.83 -7.89
N PHE A 130 -6.54 -12.85 -7.57
CA PHE A 130 -5.36 -13.17 -8.40
C PHE A 130 -5.10 -14.69 -8.41
N SER A 131 -5.77 -15.42 -9.30
CA SER A 131 -5.41 -16.80 -9.70
C SER A 131 -5.49 -16.86 -11.23
N PRO A 132 -4.53 -17.50 -11.96
CA PRO A 132 -4.50 -18.98 -12.09
C PRO A 132 -3.08 -19.59 -12.38
N PRO A 133 -2.90 -20.88 -12.76
CA PRO A 133 -3.48 -22.16 -12.30
C PRO A 133 -2.42 -23.25 -11.94
N SER A 134 -2.63 -24.07 -10.90
CA SER A 134 -2.37 -25.54 -10.91
C SER A 134 -2.65 -26.23 -9.56
N MET A 135 -3.84 -26.84 -9.46
CA MET A 135 -4.19 -28.11 -8.76
C MET A 135 -3.89 -28.33 -7.25
N PRO A 136 -4.50 -29.35 -6.60
CA PRO A 136 -5.90 -29.76 -6.58
C PRO A 136 -6.46 -29.85 -5.14
N ALA A 137 -7.79 -29.97 -5.07
CA ALA A 137 -8.57 -30.11 -3.85
C ALA A 137 -8.17 -31.34 -3.01
N ARG A 138 -7.59 -31.14 -1.82
CA ARG A 138 -7.93 -31.93 -0.62
C ARG A 138 -7.28 -31.42 0.66
N SER A 139 -8.15 -31.31 1.66
CA SER A 139 -7.89 -31.38 3.09
C SER A 139 -7.76 -30.04 3.85
N ARG A 140 -8.76 -29.86 4.72
CA ARG A 140 -8.68 -29.20 6.02
C ARG A 140 -8.88 -27.68 6.10
N CYS A 141 -10.07 -27.27 5.64
CA CYS A 141 -10.90 -26.37 6.45
C CYS A 141 -11.31 -27.05 7.77
N THR A 142 -10.39 -27.21 8.73
CA THR A 142 -10.69 -27.66 10.10
C THR A 142 -10.79 -26.50 11.10
N CYS A 143 -10.72 -25.25 10.64
CA CYS A 143 -10.91 -24.07 11.49
C CYS A 143 -12.35 -23.52 11.47
N ALA A 144 -13.34 -24.40 11.26
CA ALA A 144 -14.77 -24.10 11.43
C ALA A 144 -15.30 -24.56 12.82
N ARG A 145 -14.41 -24.97 13.73
CA ARG A 145 -14.75 -25.21 15.14
C ARG A 145 -13.86 -24.40 16.06
N LYS A 146 -14.24 -23.15 16.33
CA LYS A 146 -14.17 -22.61 17.69
C LYS A 146 -15.24 -21.52 17.92
N PRO A 147 -16.08 -21.66 18.95
CA PRO A 147 -17.17 -20.76 19.25
C PRO A 147 -16.64 -19.60 20.09
N ALA A 148 -16.21 -18.51 19.45
CA ALA A 148 -15.88 -17.26 20.16
C ALA A 148 -16.82 -16.10 19.79
N CYS A 149 -17.81 -16.36 18.92
CA CYS A 149 -18.85 -15.39 18.52
C CYS A 149 -20.05 -15.37 19.49
N ALA A 150 -19.82 -15.56 20.79
CA ALA A 150 -20.88 -15.74 21.79
C ALA A 150 -20.75 -14.83 23.04
N SER A 151 -19.94 -13.77 23.03
CA SER A 151 -19.89 -12.86 24.19
C SER A 151 -19.49 -11.42 23.83
N ARG A 152 -20.45 -10.63 23.35
CA ARG A 152 -20.70 -9.25 23.82
C ARG A 152 -22.02 -8.72 23.26
N LYS A 153 -23.09 -8.86 24.07
CA LYS A 153 -24.34 -8.08 24.06
C LYS A 153 -24.00 -6.59 24.35
N PRO A 154 -24.82 -5.59 23.93
CA PRO A 154 -26.15 -5.40 24.53
C PRO A 154 -27.24 -4.88 23.57
N ARG A 155 -28.46 -5.42 23.72
CA ARG A 155 -29.71 -4.69 23.50
C ARG A 155 -30.84 -5.37 24.31
N CYS A 156 -31.00 -4.90 25.55
CA CYS A 156 -32.25 -4.68 26.29
C CYS A 156 -31.95 -3.46 27.16
#